data_AF-A0A9P7DLS8-F1
#
_entry.id   AF-A0A9P7DLS8-F1
#
_cell.length_a   1.000
_cell.length_b   1.000
_cell.length_c   1.000
_cell.angle_alpha   90.00
_cell.angle_beta   90.00
_cell.angle_gamma   90.00
#
_symmetry.space_group_name_H-M   'P 1'
#
loop_
_entity.id
_entity.type
_entity.pdbx_description
1 polymer ?
#
loop_
_entity_poly.entity_id
_entity_poly.type
_entity_poly.pdbx_seq_one_letter_code
_entity_poly.pdbx_strand_id
1 'polypeptide(L)' 'MSSKEADRISAAQQTLDTLYEISQLLNTQLDKETLATCVGMIESGVNPEALAAVIQELRREAAAVQNAHSDVR' A
#
# COMPACT_ATOMS: atom_id res chain seq x y z
N MET A 1 3.32 11.89 27.45
CA MET A 1 3.88 10.90 26.52
C MET A 1 5.38 10.83 26.76
N SER A 2 5.97 9.64 26.87
CA SER A 2 7.42 9.50 27.11
C SER A 2 8.20 9.90 25.84
N SER A 3 9.36 10.54 25.96
CA SER A 3 10.22 10.92 24.82
C SER A 3 10.44 9.74 23.86
N LYS A 4 10.63 8.54 24.41
CA LYS A 4 10.84 7.30 23.64
C LYS A 4 9.66 6.91 22.74
N GLU A 5 8.44 7.30 23.10
CA GLU A 5 7.25 7.06 22.29
C GLU A 5 7.27 7.95 21.04
N ALA A 6 7.58 9.24 21.22
CA ALA A 6 7.67 10.21 20.15
C ALA A 6 8.80 9.85 19.16
N ASP A 7 9.95 9.41 19.68
CA ASP A 7 11.08 8.96 18.86
C ASP A 7 10.70 7.75 17.98
N ARG A 8 9.95 6.79 18.53
CA ARG A 8 9.46 5.62 17.77
C ARG A 8 8.47 6.00 16.68
N ILE A 9 7.53 6.89 16.98
CA ILE A 9 6.55 7.37 15.99
C ILE A 9 7.26 8.11 14.86
N SER A 10 8.24 8.96 15.17
CA SER A 10 9.05 9.65 14.18
C SER A 10 9.81 8.69 13.28
N ALA A 11 10.45 7.68 13.85
CA ALA A 11 11.21 6.69 13.09
C ALA A 11 10.31 5.85 12.16
N ALA A 12 9.12 5.46 12.64
CA ALA A 12 8.13 4.74 11.83
C ALA A 12 7.66 5.59 10.64
N GLN A 13 7.39 6.89 10.87
CA GLN A 13 7.00 7.80 9.81
C GLN A 13 8.10 7.96 8.75
N GLN A 14 9.35 8.14 9.16
CA GLN A 14 10.49 8.23 8.25
C GLN A 14 10.70 6.94 7.44
N THR A 15 10.48 5.79 8.06
CA THR A 15 10.57 4.50 7.39
C THR A 15 9.49 4.37 6.32
N LEU A 16 8.25 4.73 6.66
CA LEU A 16 7.13 4.72 5.71
C LEU A 16 7.37 5.69 4.54
N ASP A 17 7.90 6.88 4.82
CA ASP A 17 8.21 7.88 3.79
C ASP A 17 9.28 7.36 2.82
N THR A 18 10.33 6.72 3.34
CA THR A 18 11.37 6.08 2.54
C THR A 18 10.81 4.96 1.66
N LEU A 19 9.96 4.10 2.23
CA LEU A 19 9.30 3.03 1.49
C LEU A 19 8.38 3.59 0.39
N TYR A 20 7.71 4.70 0.67
CA TYR A 20 6.87 5.37 -0.31
C TYR A 20 7.69 5.92 -1.48
N GLU A 21 8.83 6.57 -1.23
CA GLU A 21 9.73 7.02 -2.31
C GLU A 21 10.19 5.86 -3.20
N ILE A 22 10.58 4.73 -2.59
CA ILE A 22 10.94 3.50 -3.32
C ILE A 22 9.76 3.03 -4.17
N SER A 23 8.55 3.03 -3.62
CA SER A 23 7.32 2.58 -4.31
C SER A 23 7.01 3.44 -5.55
N GLN A 24 7.30 4.74 -5.49
CA GLN A 24 7.13 5.68 -6.61
C GLN A 24 8.21 5.45 -7.68
N LEU A 25 9.47 5.27 -7.28
CA LEU A 25 10.56 4.95 -8.21
C LEU A 25 10.30 3.66 -9.00
N LEU A 26 9.73 2.66 -8.34
CA LEU A 26 9.35 1.39 -8.95
C LEU A 26 8.00 1.43 -9.69
N ASN A 27 7.31 2.58 -9.72
CA ASN A 27 6.01 2.76 -10.35
C ASN A 27 4.96 1.72 -9.92
N THR A 28 4.94 1.35 -8.63
CA THR A 28 3.96 0.41 -8.08
C THR A 28 2.53 0.98 -8.07
N GLN A 29 2.40 2.30 -8.24
CA GLN A 29 1.14 3.04 -8.17
C GLN A 29 0.41 2.83 -6.84
N LEU A 30 1.13 2.56 -5.76
CA LEU A 30 0.56 2.54 -4.41
C LEU A 30 0.61 3.95 -3.85
N ASP A 31 -0.52 4.43 -3.35
CA ASP A 31 -0.57 5.63 -2.52
C ASP A 31 -0.08 5.31 -1.10
N LYS A 32 0.20 6.36 -0.32
CA LYS A 32 0.83 6.24 1.00
C LYS A 32 -0.04 5.48 2.00
N GLU A 33 -1.37 5.60 1.90
CA GLU A 33 -2.31 4.92 2.79
C GLU A 33 -2.38 3.42 2.47
N THR A 34 -2.49 3.07 1.20
CA THR A 34 -2.45 1.67 0.75
C THR A 34 -1.12 1.01 1.11
N LEU A 35 0.01 1.71 0.94
CA LEU A 35 1.32 1.20 1.33
C LEU A 35 1.42 0.94 2.84
N ALA A 36 0.94 1.87 3.67
CA ALA A 36 0.92 1.69 5.13
C ALA A 36 0.08 0.46 5.54
N THR A 37 -1.06 0.26 4.87
CA THR A 37 -1.90 -0.92 5.08
C THR A 37 -1.16 -2.21 4.71
N CYS A 38 -0.46 -2.21 3.57
CA CYS A 38 0.34 -3.37 3.15
C CYS A 38 1.45 -3.69 4.15
N VAL A 39 2.15 -2.68 4.66
CA VAL A 39 3.17 -2.85 5.70
C VAL A 39 2.56 -3.47 6.96
N GLY A 40 1.43 -2.95 7.45
CA GLY A 40 0.76 -3.52 8.63
C GLY A 40 0.29 -4.97 8.44
N MET A 41 -0.16 -5.33 7.24
CA MET A 41 -0.49 -6.71 6.89
C MET A 41 0.74 -7.62 6.91
N ILE A 42 1.85 -7.17 6.32
CA ILE A 42 3.11 -7.92 6.28
C ILE A 42 3.68 -8.09 7.70
N GLU A 43 3.63 -7.04 8.53
CA GLU A 43 4.01 -7.10 9.95
C GLU A 43 3.14 -8.07 10.76
N SER A 44 1.89 -8.27 10.34
CA SER A 44 0.96 -9.26 10.92
C SER A 44 1.22 -10.70 10.41
N GLY A 45 2.22 -10.90 9.55
CA GLY A 45 2.62 -12.21 9.03
C GLY A 45 2.01 -12.58 7.68
N VAL A 46 1.35 -11.64 6.99
CA VAL A 46 0.85 -11.88 5.62
C VAL A 46 2.04 -11.99 4.66
N ASN A 47 1.99 -13.00 3.77
CA ASN A 47 2.99 -13.18 2.74
C ASN A 47 2.93 -12.04 1.69
N PRO A 48 4.05 -11.35 1.40
CA PRO A 48 4.05 -10.18 0.51
C PRO A 48 3.77 -10.55 -0.96
N GLU A 49 4.20 -11.72 -1.42
CA GLU A 49 3.94 -12.17 -2.80
C GLU A 49 2.45 -12.44 -3.03
N ALA A 50 1.79 -13.09 -2.07
CA ALA A 50 0.35 -13.34 -2.10
C ALA A 50 -0.45 -12.03 -2.03
N LEU A 51 -0.02 -11.10 -1.17
CA LEU A 51 -0.64 -9.78 -1.08
C LEU A 51 -0.53 -9.01 -2.41
N ALA A 52 0.63 -9.05 -3.05
CA ALA A 52 0.82 -8.42 -4.36
C ALA A 52 -0.11 -9.02 -5.42
N ALA A 53 -0.28 -10.35 -5.44
CA ALA A 53 -1.21 -11.02 -6.36
C ALA A 53 -2.66 -10.56 -6.13
N VAL A 54 -3.10 -10.45 -4.88
CA VAL A 54 -4.44 -9.96 -4.53
C VAL A 54 -4.65 -8.51 -4.99
N ILE A 55 -3.67 -7.63 -4.75
CA ILE A 55 -3.76 -6.22 -5.19
C ILE A 55 -3.86 -6.12 -6.71
N GLN A 56 -3.09 -6.92 -7.45
CA GLN A 56 -3.15 -6.95 -8.91
C GLN A 56 -4.50 -7.42 -9.42
N GLU A 57 -5.09 -8.45 -8.80
CA GLU A 57 -6.40 -8.96 -9.20
C GLU A 57 -7.51 -7.94 -8.91
N LEU A 58 -7.52 -7.33 -7.73
CA LEU A 58 -8.51 -6.29 -7.38
C LEU A 58 -8.44 -5.09 -8.34
N ARG A 59 -7.24 -4.67 -8.75
CA ARG A 59 -7.07 -3.61 -9.75
C ARG A 59 -7.61 -3.99 -11.12
N ARG A 60 -7.40 -5.24 -11.53
CA ARG A 60 -7.92 -5.78 -12.80
C ARG A 60 -9.45 -5.81 -12.79
N GLU A 61 -10.06 -6.33 -11.74
CA GLU A 61 -11.51 -6.38 -11.59
C GLU A 61 -12.12 -4.98 -11.54
N ALA A 62 -11.52 -4.05 -10.80
CA ALA A 62 -12.00 -2.66 -10.74
C ALA A 62 -12.00 -2.00 -12.12
N ALA A 63 -10.93 -2.19 -12.91
CA ALA A 63 -10.87 -1.69 -14.28
C ALA A 63 -11.94 -2.33 -15.19
N ALA A 64 -12.17 -3.64 -15.06
CA ALA A 64 -13.21 -4.33 -15.81
C ALA A 64 -14.62 -3.81 -15.49
N VAL A 65 -14.91 -3.57 -14.20
CA VAL A 65 -16.20 -3.01 -13.75
C VAL A 65 -16.42 -1.60 -14.27
N GLN A 66 -15.38 -0.77 -14.28
CA GLN A 66 -15.43 0.60 -14.82
C GLN A 66 -15.72 0.59 -16.33
N ASN A 67 -15.04 -0.27 -17.08
CA ASN A 67 -15.25 -0.41 -18.53
C ASN A 67 -16.67 -0.91 -18.86
N ALA A 68 -17.17 -1.90 -18.11
CA ALA A 68 -18.53 -2.40 -18.29
C ALA A 68 -19.59 -1.33 -17.99
N HIS A 69 -19.34 -0.41 -17.07
CA HIS A 69 -20.24 0.72 -16.79
C HIS A 69 -20.20 1.80 -17.88
N SER A 70 -19.07 1.99 -18.56
CA SER A 70 -18.98 2.96 -19.67
C SER A 70 -19.68 2.48 -20.93
N ASP A 71 -19.74 1.18 -21.21
CA ASP A 71 -20.45 0.63 -22.39
C ASP A 71 -21.98 0.67 -22.26
N VAL A 72 -22.51 0.90 -21.06
CA VAL A 72 -23.95 0.99 -20.78
C VAL A 72 -24.49 2.43 -20.91
N ARG A 73 -23.62 3.42 -21.10
CA ARG A 73 -23.96 4.85 -21.29
C ARG A 73 -23.79 5.29 -22.72
#